data_AF-A0A9P3F2V1-F1
#
_entry.id   AF-A0A9P3F2V1-F1
#
_cell.length_a   1.000
_cell.length_b   1.000
_cell.length_c   1.000
_cell.angle_alpha   90.00
_cell.angle_beta   90.00
_cell.angle_gamma   90.00
#
_symmetry.space_group_name_H-M   'P 1'
#
loop_
_entity.id
_entity.type
_entity.pdbx_description
1 polymer ?
#
loop_
_entity_poly.entity_id
_entity_poly.type
_entity_poly.pdbx_seq_one_letter_code
_entity_poly.pdbx_strand_id
1 'polypeptide(L)'
;MLLDKQGGPYASPNAGLGGLPSVIPDVPICAVFLALYLGFAATNMTILQINGRRSHKFLISGMLFGFCMARITTLVLRIAWANRQHNVRLAIAANIFVNAGVLLVYIINLILAQRILRAKQPQIGWNPVLRVAYKILYALIAGALIMVITATVVSVYTLDKHTQSQCRDVQLAAITLLLVITCLPILHILVAFLFPRSEQEESFGKGSMTSKVIIVVLSSALCILIAGFKAGANWSTPRPVTNPAWFDSKACFYVFNFVLEILILSLLTFSRIDKRFHIPNGSTRPGDYTRRGLQLDKGAEMDRAPASVEMKNST
;
A
#
# COMPACT_ATOMS: atom_id res chain seq x y z
N MET A 1 -9.84 46.04 24.59
CA MET A 1 -9.15 45.53 23.39
C MET A 1 -9.04 44.02 23.54
N LEU A 2 -10.05 43.29 23.07
CA LEU A 2 -10.14 41.83 23.18
C LEU A 2 -9.12 41.23 22.21
N LEU A 3 -8.03 40.68 22.74
CA LEU A 3 -7.10 39.85 21.97
C LEU A 3 -7.89 38.65 21.44
N ASP A 4 -8.07 38.61 20.12
CA ASP A 4 -8.57 37.44 19.41
C ASP A 4 -7.90 36.18 19.97
N LYS A 5 -8.71 35.25 20.47
CA LYS A 5 -8.31 33.85 20.63
C LYS A 5 -7.92 33.36 19.24
N GLN A 6 -6.65 33.49 18.87
CA GLN A 6 -6.12 32.94 17.63
C GLN A 6 -6.42 31.44 17.60
N GLY A 7 -7.48 31.07 16.87
CA GLY A 7 -7.77 29.67 16.56
C GLY A 7 -6.58 29.11 15.81
N GLY A 8 -6.07 27.96 16.25
CA GLY A 8 -4.83 27.33 15.80
C GLY A 8 -4.70 27.07 14.28
N PRO A 9 -3.66 26.35 13.82
CA PRO A 9 -3.03 25.22 14.52
C PRO A 9 -1.77 25.57 15.34
N TYR A 10 -1.61 24.91 16.47
CA TYR A 10 -0.45 25.02 17.35
C TYR A 10 0.64 24.00 16.97
N ALA A 11 1.91 24.40 17.06
CA ALA A 11 3.03 23.48 16.83
C ALA A 11 3.12 22.44 17.96
N SER A 12 3.35 21.17 17.60
CA SER A 12 3.55 20.10 18.59
C SER A 12 4.87 20.32 19.35
N PRO A 13 4.89 20.23 20.69
CA PRO A 13 6.12 20.30 21.48
C PRO A 13 6.95 19.02 21.44
N ASN A 14 6.39 17.93 20.91
CA ASN A 14 7.03 16.61 20.85
C ASN A 14 7.75 16.41 19.52
N ALA A 15 8.90 15.73 19.57
CA ALA A 15 9.62 15.27 18.40
C ALA A 15 8.72 14.32 17.59
N GLY A 16 8.58 14.61 16.30
CA GLY A 16 7.95 13.71 15.33
C GLY A 16 9.00 12.98 14.52
N LEU A 17 8.62 11.84 13.93
CA LEU A 17 9.49 11.05 13.08
C LEU A 17 10.07 11.90 11.93
N GLY A 18 11.40 11.95 11.82
CA GLY A 18 12.10 12.76 10.82
C GLY A 18 12.29 14.22 11.21
N GLY A 19 11.82 14.64 12.39
CA GLY A 19 11.98 15.98 12.93
C GLY A 19 11.54 17.11 11.99
N LEU A 20 12.05 18.31 12.28
CA LEU A 20 11.89 19.49 11.45
C LEU A 20 12.75 19.35 10.17
N PRO A 21 12.12 19.39 8.97
CA PRO A 21 12.87 19.31 7.72
C PRO A 21 13.71 20.57 7.51
N SER A 22 14.92 20.42 6.99
CA SER A 22 15.85 21.50 6.64
C SER A 22 16.20 21.44 5.16
N VAL A 23 16.49 22.59 4.55
CA VAL A 23 16.80 22.67 3.11
C VAL A 23 17.90 21.66 2.72
N ILE A 24 18.96 21.61 3.52
CA ILE A 24 19.97 20.54 3.47
C ILE A 24 19.85 19.77 4.80
N PRO A 25 19.68 18.43 4.81
CA PRO A 25 19.78 17.50 3.67
C PRO A 25 18.44 17.07 3.04
N ASP A 26 17.28 17.57 3.51
CA ASP A 26 15.99 16.99 3.12
C ASP A 26 15.62 17.25 1.65
N VAL A 27 15.93 18.42 1.08
CA VAL A 27 15.54 18.74 -0.31
C VAL A 27 16.25 17.84 -1.32
N PRO A 28 17.59 17.66 -1.27
CA PRO A 28 18.28 16.72 -2.16
C PRO A 28 17.76 15.28 -2.03
N ILE A 29 17.57 14.79 -0.81
CA ILE A 29 17.08 13.43 -0.56
C ILE A 29 15.67 13.25 -1.14
N CYS A 30 14.77 14.20 -0.88
CA CYS A 30 13.42 14.18 -1.41
C CYS A 30 13.41 14.25 -2.95
N ALA A 31 14.31 15.02 -3.58
CA ALA A 31 14.41 15.11 -5.03
C ALA A 31 14.79 13.76 -5.67
N VAL A 32 15.74 13.02 -5.06
CA VAL A 32 16.11 11.67 -5.52
C VAL A 32 14.92 10.71 -5.41
N PHE A 33 14.25 10.68 -4.25
CA PHE A 33 13.06 9.82 -4.09
C PHE A 33 11.94 10.22 -5.04
N LEU A 34 11.73 11.51 -5.27
CA LEU A 34 10.72 12.02 -6.19
C LEU A 34 10.96 11.50 -7.61
N ALA A 35 12.20 11.54 -8.09
CA ALA A 35 12.58 10.98 -9.39
C ALA A 35 12.30 9.47 -9.47
N LEU A 36 12.62 8.71 -8.42
CA LEU A 36 12.35 7.27 -8.36
C LEU A 36 10.83 6.98 -8.42
N TYR A 37 10.02 7.64 -7.60
CA TYR A 37 8.56 7.45 -7.63
C TYR A 37 7.93 7.90 -8.94
N LEU A 38 8.45 8.94 -9.61
CA LEU A 38 8.01 9.34 -10.95
C LEU A 38 8.32 8.24 -11.98
N GLY A 39 9.51 7.65 -11.93
CA GLY A 39 9.88 6.52 -12.80
C GLY A 39 8.97 5.31 -12.60
N PHE A 40 8.67 4.96 -11.35
CA PHE A 40 7.72 3.88 -11.06
C PHE A 40 6.27 4.23 -11.42
N ALA A 41 5.85 5.49 -11.23
CA ALA A 41 4.52 5.96 -11.62
C ALA A 41 4.35 5.83 -13.14
N ALA A 42 5.32 6.31 -13.92
CA ALA A 42 5.34 6.17 -15.37
C ALA A 42 5.28 4.69 -15.77
N THR A 43 6.12 3.85 -15.18
CA THR A 43 6.15 2.40 -15.47
C THR A 43 4.80 1.72 -15.19
N ASN A 44 4.22 1.94 -14.01
CA ASN A 44 2.93 1.34 -13.65
C ASN A 44 1.77 1.90 -14.47
N MET A 45 1.81 3.18 -14.85
CA MET A 45 0.83 3.79 -15.75
C MET A 45 0.94 3.20 -17.17
N THR A 46 2.15 3.05 -17.71
CA THR A 46 2.38 2.40 -19.01
C THR A 46 1.87 0.95 -18.99
N ILE A 47 2.15 0.19 -17.93
CA ILE A 47 1.61 -1.17 -17.76
C ILE A 47 0.08 -1.15 -17.76
N LEU A 48 -0.55 -0.23 -17.03
CA LEU A 48 -2.00 -0.12 -16.96
C LEU A 48 -2.61 0.22 -18.33
N GLN A 49 -2.03 1.18 -19.06
CA GLN A 49 -2.49 1.57 -20.39
C GLN A 49 -2.35 0.44 -21.42
N ILE A 50 -1.19 -0.22 -21.47
CA ILE A 50 -0.95 -1.35 -22.38
C ILE A 50 -1.91 -2.50 -22.09
N ASN A 51 -2.10 -2.83 -20.82
CA ASN A 51 -3.01 -3.90 -20.42
C ASN A 51 -4.48 -3.53 -20.69
N GLY A 52 -4.85 -2.27 -20.46
CA GLY A 52 -6.18 -1.73 -20.78
C GLY A 52 -6.50 -1.81 -22.28
N ARG A 53 -5.54 -1.50 -23.16
CA ARG A 53 -5.68 -1.65 -24.62
C ARG A 53 -5.90 -3.10 -25.07
N ARG A 54 -5.48 -4.07 -24.24
CA ARG A 54 -5.64 -5.51 -24.50
C ARG A 54 -6.81 -6.13 -23.72
N SER A 55 -7.73 -5.32 -23.19
CA SER A 55 -8.85 -5.75 -22.32
C SER A 55 -8.43 -6.51 -21.05
N HIS A 56 -7.15 -6.45 -20.67
CA HIS A 56 -6.59 -7.01 -19.44
C HIS A 56 -6.70 -5.97 -18.31
N LYS A 57 -7.81 -5.97 -17.58
CA LYS A 57 -8.02 -5.01 -16.47
C LYS A 57 -7.26 -5.47 -15.22
N PHE A 58 -6.07 -4.92 -14.98
CA PHE A 58 -5.29 -5.20 -13.77
C PHE A 58 -5.32 -4.03 -12.79
N LEU A 59 -6.35 -3.98 -11.96
CA LEU A 59 -6.60 -2.89 -10.99
C LEU A 59 -5.43 -2.61 -10.04
N ILE A 60 -4.61 -3.62 -9.72
CA ILE A 60 -3.48 -3.48 -8.79
C ILE A 60 -2.38 -2.57 -9.38
N SER A 61 -2.16 -2.56 -10.69
CA SER A 61 -1.23 -1.59 -11.32
C SER A 61 -1.73 -0.15 -11.17
N GLY A 62 -3.05 0.07 -11.22
CA GLY A 62 -3.64 1.38 -10.92
C GLY A 62 -3.45 1.79 -9.46
N MET A 63 -3.58 0.85 -8.52
CA MET A 63 -3.30 1.11 -7.11
C MET A 63 -1.83 1.43 -6.84
N LEU A 64 -0.89 0.73 -7.50
CA LEU A 64 0.54 1.05 -7.44
C LEU A 64 0.86 2.43 -8.01
N PHE A 65 0.20 2.81 -9.10
CA PHE A 65 0.29 4.18 -9.62
C PHE A 65 -0.23 5.20 -8.59
N GLY A 66 -1.41 4.96 -8.01
CA GLY A 66 -1.97 5.82 -6.96
C GLY A 66 -1.07 5.93 -5.73
N PHE A 67 -0.38 4.84 -5.37
CA PHE A 67 0.63 4.82 -4.32
C PHE A 67 1.82 5.72 -4.65
N CYS A 68 2.35 5.64 -5.87
CA CYS A 68 3.42 6.54 -6.32
C CYS A 68 2.97 8.00 -6.29
N MET A 69 1.75 8.31 -6.73
CA MET A 69 1.19 9.67 -6.69
C MET A 69 1.05 10.20 -5.26
N ALA A 70 0.57 9.36 -4.32
CA ALA A 70 0.51 9.73 -2.91
C ALA A 70 1.90 10.05 -2.34
N ARG A 71 2.94 9.30 -2.74
CA ARG A 71 4.32 9.52 -2.30
C ARG A 71 4.97 10.74 -2.95
N ILE A 72 4.70 11.00 -4.22
CA ILE A 72 5.09 12.24 -4.91
C ILE A 72 4.53 13.45 -4.14
N THR A 73 3.22 13.46 -3.85
CA THR A 73 2.59 14.52 -3.05
C THR A 73 3.21 14.65 -1.67
N THR A 74 3.50 13.53 -1.00
CA THR A 74 4.17 13.51 0.31
C THR A 74 5.53 14.22 0.25
N LEU A 75 6.36 13.90 -0.75
CA LEU A 75 7.70 14.46 -0.91
C LEU A 75 7.66 15.94 -1.30
N VAL A 76 6.73 16.34 -2.18
CA VAL A 76 6.52 17.75 -2.52
C VAL A 76 6.11 18.57 -1.29
N LEU A 77 5.19 18.05 -0.47
CA LEU A 77 4.82 18.72 0.80
C LEU A 77 6.00 18.79 1.77
N ARG A 78 6.84 17.74 1.83
CA ARG A 78 8.04 17.72 2.67
C ARG A 78 9.07 18.78 2.21
N ILE A 79 9.29 18.93 0.91
CA ILE A 79 10.16 19.97 0.33
C ILE A 79 9.59 21.36 0.62
N ALA A 80 8.28 21.56 0.42
CA ALA A 80 7.63 22.83 0.70
C ALA A 80 7.74 23.21 2.20
N TRP A 81 7.57 22.23 3.09
CA TRP A 81 7.75 22.43 4.52
C TRP A 81 9.21 22.73 4.89
N ALA A 82 10.20 22.10 4.24
CA ALA A 82 11.62 22.40 4.43
C ALA A 82 11.99 23.86 4.13
N ASN A 83 11.32 24.47 3.13
CA ASN A 83 11.51 25.88 2.77
C ASN A 83 10.68 26.85 3.63
N ARG A 84 9.66 26.35 4.34
CA ARG A 84 8.72 27.16 5.16
C ARG A 84 8.45 26.48 6.50
N GLN A 85 9.49 26.33 7.31
CA GLN A 85 9.48 25.51 8.53
C GLN A 85 8.41 25.94 9.56
N HIS A 86 8.09 27.24 9.63
CA HIS A 86 7.10 27.79 10.57
C HIS A 86 5.64 27.52 10.17
N ASN A 87 5.39 26.99 8.97
CA ASN A 87 4.03 26.72 8.51
C ASN A 87 3.53 25.36 9.03
N VAL A 88 2.84 25.40 10.17
CA VAL A 88 2.29 24.22 10.85
C VAL A 88 1.28 23.46 9.97
N ARG A 89 0.53 24.15 9.10
CA ARG A 89 -0.44 23.49 8.19
C ARG A 89 0.25 22.58 7.18
N LEU A 90 1.39 23.01 6.64
CA LEU A 90 2.21 22.17 5.75
C LEU A 90 2.77 20.96 6.50
N ALA A 91 3.21 21.14 7.75
CA ALA A 91 3.69 20.05 8.59
C ALA A 91 2.61 18.98 8.84
N ILE A 92 1.38 19.41 9.16
CA ILE A 92 0.25 18.51 9.39
C ILE A 92 -0.08 17.75 8.10
N ALA A 93 -0.21 18.46 6.97
CA ALA A 93 -0.52 17.84 5.69
C ALA A 93 0.54 16.81 5.29
N ALA A 94 1.83 17.15 5.40
CA ALA A 94 2.93 16.24 5.10
C ALA A 94 2.85 14.95 5.94
N ASN A 95 2.64 15.07 7.26
CA ASN A 95 2.54 13.91 8.15
C ASN A 95 1.32 13.03 7.86
N ILE A 96 0.16 13.63 7.52
CA ILE A 96 -1.02 12.87 7.11
C ILE A 96 -0.71 12.02 5.87
N PHE A 97 -0.09 12.61 4.83
CA PHE A 97 0.28 11.88 3.63
C PHE A 97 1.37 10.82 3.86
N VAL A 98 2.35 11.06 4.75
CA VAL A 98 3.34 10.05 5.16
C VAL A 98 2.64 8.80 5.70
N ASN A 99 1.64 8.98 6.58
CA ASN A 99 0.92 7.87 7.20
C ASN A 99 -0.13 7.24 6.27
N ALA A 100 -0.85 8.04 5.48
CA ALA A 100 -1.89 7.55 4.58
C ALA A 100 -1.31 6.77 3.38
N GLY A 101 -0.18 7.20 2.83
CA GLY A 101 0.37 6.64 1.59
C GLY A 101 0.63 5.14 1.67
N VAL A 102 1.16 4.63 2.79
CA VAL A 102 1.51 3.20 2.95
C VAL A 102 0.28 2.29 2.96
N LEU A 103 -0.91 2.81 3.30
CA LEU A 103 -2.12 2.02 3.42
C LEU A 103 -2.54 1.38 2.08
N LEU A 104 -2.25 2.02 0.96
CA LEU A 104 -2.49 1.45 -0.36
C LEU A 104 -1.74 0.13 -0.54
N VAL A 105 -0.50 0.04 -0.05
CA VAL A 105 0.33 -1.17 -0.11
C VAL A 105 -0.24 -2.27 0.78
N TYR A 106 -0.78 -1.92 1.96
CA TYR A 106 -1.44 -2.89 2.84
C TYR A 106 -2.66 -3.52 2.17
N ILE A 107 -3.48 -2.70 1.50
CA ILE A 107 -4.63 -3.18 0.72
C ILE A 107 -4.17 -4.06 -0.44
N ILE A 108 -3.11 -3.68 -1.16
CA ILE A 108 -2.55 -4.51 -2.25
C ILE A 108 -2.13 -5.88 -1.74
N ASN A 109 -1.37 -5.96 -0.64
CA ASN A 109 -0.92 -7.24 -0.07
C ASN A 109 -2.09 -8.11 0.39
N LEU A 110 -3.13 -7.53 0.98
CA LEU A 110 -4.35 -8.25 1.33
C LEU A 110 -5.06 -8.81 0.10
N ILE A 111 -5.20 -8.02 -0.97
CA ILE A 111 -5.79 -8.49 -2.23
C ILE A 111 -4.97 -9.64 -2.82
N LEU A 112 -3.64 -9.51 -2.85
CA LEU A 112 -2.77 -10.56 -3.39
C LEU A 112 -2.84 -11.85 -2.56
N ALA A 113 -2.82 -11.75 -1.23
CA ALA A 113 -3.00 -12.89 -0.33
C ALA A 113 -4.36 -13.57 -0.51
N GLN A 114 -5.44 -12.79 -0.65
CA GLN A 114 -6.78 -13.31 -0.90
C GLN A 114 -6.84 -14.11 -2.22
N ARG A 115 -6.18 -13.60 -3.28
CA ARG A 115 -6.10 -14.29 -4.58
C ARG A 115 -5.35 -15.62 -4.45
N ILE A 116 -4.26 -15.64 -3.69
CA ILE A 116 -3.49 -16.87 -3.43
C ILE A 116 -4.36 -17.88 -2.68
N LEU A 117 -5.05 -17.45 -1.62
CA LEU A 117 -5.91 -18.32 -0.82
C LEU A 117 -7.04 -18.94 -1.66
N ARG A 118 -7.71 -18.14 -2.51
CA ARG A 118 -8.77 -18.63 -3.41
C ARG A 118 -8.30 -19.65 -4.42
N ALA A 119 -7.05 -19.55 -4.86
CA ALA A 119 -6.46 -20.47 -5.82
C ALA A 119 -5.96 -21.75 -5.15
N LYS A 120 -5.32 -21.64 -3.97
CA LYS A 120 -4.78 -22.79 -3.23
C LYS A 120 -5.86 -23.63 -2.55
N GLN A 121 -6.84 -22.98 -1.94
CA GLN A 121 -7.89 -23.61 -1.13
C GLN A 121 -9.25 -23.02 -1.51
N PRO A 122 -9.84 -23.40 -2.66
CA PRO A 122 -11.09 -22.79 -3.14
C PRO A 122 -12.25 -22.93 -2.16
N GLN A 123 -12.37 -24.05 -1.45
CA GLN A 123 -13.43 -24.29 -0.47
C GLN A 123 -13.44 -23.23 0.65
N ILE A 124 -12.25 -22.83 1.11
CA ILE A 124 -12.09 -21.78 2.12
C ILE A 124 -12.20 -20.40 1.45
N GLY A 125 -11.40 -20.13 0.41
CA GLY A 125 -11.29 -18.81 -0.19
C GLY A 125 -12.58 -18.24 -0.83
N TRP A 126 -13.51 -19.11 -1.20
CA TRP A 126 -14.83 -18.72 -1.76
C TRP A 126 -15.95 -18.66 -0.73
N ASN A 127 -15.69 -19.02 0.54
CA ASN A 127 -16.68 -18.96 1.60
C ASN A 127 -17.22 -17.51 1.76
N PRO A 128 -18.56 -17.31 1.83
CA PRO A 128 -19.17 -15.99 2.03
C PRO A 128 -18.64 -15.27 3.30
N VAL A 129 -18.30 -16.02 4.35
CA VAL A 129 -17.74 -15.47 5.59
C VAL A 129 -16.43 -14.74 5.31
N LEU A 130 -15.51 -15.36 4.57
CA LEU A 130 -14.24 -14.71 4.20
C LEU A 130 -14.47 -13.49 3.31
N ARG A 131 -15.44 -13.54 2.39
CA ARG A 131 -15.79 -12.36 1.57
C ARG A 131 -16.23 -11.17 2.43
N VAL A 132 -17.06 -11.42 3.45
CA VAL A 132 -17.50 -10.38 4.40
C VAL A 132 -16.33 -9.91 5.27
N ALA A 133 -15.51 -10.82 5.78
CA ALA A 133 -14.33 -10.49 6.59
C ALA A 133 -13.37 -9.54 5.86
N TYR A 134 -13.06 -9.79 4.58
CA TYR A 134 -12.22 -8.87 3.80
C TYR A 134 -12.86 -7.49 3.59
N LYS A 135 -14.19 -7.40 3.41
CA LYS A 135 -14.88 -6.10 3.34
C LYS A 135 -14.76 -5.33 4.66
N ILE A 136 -14.92 -6.03 5.79
CA ILE A 136 -14.73 -5.46 7.12
C ILE A 136 -13.29 -4.98 7.29
N LEU A 137 -12.29 -5.76 6.89
CA LEU A 137 -10.88 -5.35 6.94
C LEU A 137 -10.61 -4.07 6.15
N TYR A 138 -11.16 -3.94 4.93
CA TYR A 138 -11.02 -2.70 4.15
C TYR A 138 -11.72 -1.52 4.81
N ALA A 139 -12.90 -1.73 5.39
CA ALA A 139 -13.59 -0.71 6.17
C ALA A 139 -12.80 -0.29 7.42
N LEU A 140 -12.15 -1.24 8.11
CA LEU A 140 -11.29 -0.97 9.27
C LEU A 140 -10.04 -0.18 8.88
N ILE A 141 -9.39 -0.47 7.75
CA ILE A 141 -8.25 0.33 7.26
C ILE A 141 -8.69 1.77 6.98
N ALA A 142 -9.82 1.96 6.30
CA ALA A 142 -10.36 3.28 6.01
C ALA A 142 -10.78 4.02 7.29
N GLY A 143 -11.44 3.34 8.22
CA GLY A 143 -11.82 3.87 9.52
C GLY A 143 -10.61 4.27 10.37
N ALA A 144 -9.56 3.44 10.41
CA ALA A 144 -8.31 3.74 11.10
C ALA A 144 -7.64 5.00 10.51
N LEU A 145 -7.64 5.16 9.19
CA LEU A 145 -7.13 6.37 8.54
C LEU A 145 -7.92 7.61 8.96
N ILE A 146 -9.26 7.54 8.92
CA ILE A 146 -10.13 8.66 9.31
C ILE A 146 -9.86 9.03 10.77
N MET A 147 -9.83 8.05 11.68
CA MET A 147 -9.55 8.26 13.09
C MET A 147 -8.19 8.92 13.33
N VAL A 148 -7.14 8.47 12.63
CA VAL A 148 -5.79 9.07 12.76
C VAL A 148 -5.79 10.51 12.25
N ILE A 149 -6.44 10.78 11.12
CA ILE A 149 -6.54 12.15 10.57
C ILE A 149 -7.29 13.06 11.55
N THR A 150 -8.47 12.65 12.01
CA THR A 150 -9.28 13.46 12.93
C THR A 150 -8.57 13.67 14.25
N ALA A 151 -7.98 12.64 14.85
CA ALA A 151 -7.20 12.77 16.08
C ALA A 151 -5.99 13.69 15.90
N THR A 152 -5.30 13.62 14.76
CA THR A 152 -4.17 14.52 14.45
C THR A 152 -4.63 15.97 14.34
N VAL A 153 -5.72 16.23 13.62
CA VAL A 153 -6.27 17.59 13.46
C VAL A 153 -6.81 18.12 14.79
N VAL A 154 -7.58 17.35 15.54
CA VAL A 154 -8.10 17.81 16.85
C VAL A 154 -6.95 18.09 17.82
N SER A 155 -5.93 17.23 17.87
CA SER A 155 -4.77 17.38 18.76
C SER A 155 -4.00 18.68 18.53
N VAL A 156 -3.87 19.16 17.29
CA VAL A 156 -3.13 20.40 16.97
C VAL A 156 -3.97 21.67 17.09
N TYR A 157 -5.29 21.57 17.17
CA TYR A 157 -6.20 22.71 17.36
C TYR A 157 -6.64 22.89 18.82
N THR A 158 -6.37 21.91 19.69
CA THR A 158 -6.69 21.97 21.13
C THR A 158 -5.44 22.21 21.98
N LEU A 159 -5.57 23.03 23.02
CA LEU A 159 -4.56 23.21 24.06
C LEU A 159 -4.86 22.37 25.31
N ASP A 160 -6.04 21.76 25.38
CA ASP A 160 -6.44 20.92 26.51
C ASP A 160 -5.68 19.59 26.51
N LYS A 161 -4.98 19.32 27.62
CA LYS A 161 -4.16 18.12 27.80
C LYS A 161 -4.99 16.85 27.87
N HIS A 162 -6.21 16.91 28.39
CA HIS A 162 -7.09 15.75 28.45
C HIS A 162 -7.47 15.30 27.03
N THR A 163 -7.94 16.24 26.19
CA THR A 163 -8.25 15.99 24.78
C THR A 163 -7.03 15.51 23.98
N GLN A 164 -5.85 16.08 24.22
CA GLN A 164 -4.61 15.63 23.56
C GLN A 164 -4.26 14.17 23.92
N SER A 165 -4.45 13.77 25.18
CA SER A 165 -4.22 12.38 25.61
C SER A 165 -5.18 11.42 24.91
N GLN A 166 -6.47 11.74 24.85
CA GLN A 166 -7.46 10.91 24.14
C GLN A 166 -7.12 10.78 22.65
N CYS A 167 -6.69 11.87 22.00
CA CYS A 167 -6.24 11.82 20.60
C CYS A 167 -5.02 10.89 20.43
N ARG A 168 -4.08 10.91 21.38
CA ARG A 168 -2.92 10.02 21.37
C ARG A 168 -3.35 8.56 21.50
N ASP A 169 -4.26 8.24 22.40
CA ASP A 169 -4.77 6.86 22.57
C ASP A 169 -5.45 6.35 21.30
N VAL A 170 -6.24 7.20 20.63
CA VAL A 170 -6.86 6.89 19.34
C VAL A 170 -5.81 6.61 18.26
N GLN A 171 -4.77 7.44 18.17
CA GLN A 171 -3.67 7.23 17.22
C GLN A 171 -2.92 5.92 17.48
N LEU A 172 -2.64 5.60 18.75
CA LEU A 172 -1.97 4.36 19.15
C LEU A 172 -2.82 3.13 18.83
N ALA A 173 -4.12 3.17 19.13
CA ALA A 173 -5.05 2.10 18.81
C ALA A 173 -5.11 1.86 17.30
N ALA A 174 -5.24 2.93 16.51
CA ALA A 174 -5.31 2.83 15.05
C ALA A 174 -4.01 2.28 14.43
N ILE A 175 -2.83 2.73 14.89
CA ILE A 175 -1.55 2.24 14.37
C ILE A 175 -1.32 0.77 14.73
N THR A 176 -1.75 0.36 15.92
CA THR A 176 -1.65 -1.03 16.39
C THR A 176 -2.60 -1.94 15.60
N LEU A 177 -3.83 -1.48 15.34
CA LEU A 177 -4.77 -2.18 14.48
C LEU A 177 -4.21 -2.37 13.07
N LEU A 178 -3.62 -1.31 12.49
CA LEU A 178 -2.98 -1.40 11.17
C LEU A 178 -1.82 -2.40 11.17
N LEU A 179 -0.99 -2.43 12.22
CA LEU A 179 0.07 -3.45 12.37
C LEU A 179 -0.51 -4.87 12.37
N VAL A 180 -1.55 -5.14 13.16
CA VAL A 180 -2.22 -6.45 13.18
C VAL A 180 -2.75 -6.81 11.79
N ILE A 181 -3.38 -5.87 11.10
CA ILE A 181 -3.90 -6.08 9.74
C ILE A 181 -2.77 -6.41 8.75
N THR A 182 -1.59 -5.76 8.87
CA THR A 182 -0.44 -6.06 8.00
C THR A 182 0.17 -7.44 8.20
N CYS A 183 -0.09 -8.10 9.34
CA CYS A 183 0.32 -9.49 9.57
C CYS A 183 -0.60 -10.50 8.87
N LEU A 184 -1.87 -10.13 8.58
CA LEU A 184 -2.86 -11.04 8.02
C LEU A 184 -2.48 -11.68 6.67
N PRO A 185 -1.87 -10.98 5.70
CA PRO A 185 -1.41 -11.61 4.46
C PRO A 185 -0.50 -12.82 4.69
N ILE A 186 0.44 -12.72 5.64
CA ILE A 186 1.36 -13.82 5.97
C ILE A 186 0.60 -14.95 6.67
N LEU A 187 -0.27 -14.61 7.62
CA LEU A 187 -1.09 -15.60 8.32
C LEU A 187 -2.00 -16.38 7.35
N HIS A 188 -2.62 -15.72 6.38
CA HIS A 188 -3.43 -16.39 5.35
C HIS A 188 -2.60 -17.34 4.49
N ILE A 189 -1.39 -16.93 4.12
CA ILE A 189 -0.48 -17.79 3.35
C ILE A 189 -0.08 -18.99 4.20
N LEU A 190 0.30 -18.78 5.46
CA LEU A 190 0.66 -19.87 6.38
C LEU A 190 -0.47 -20.89 6.51
N VAL A 191 -1.70 -20.42 6.73
CA VAL A 191 -2.90 -21.26 6.76
C VAL A 191 -3.07 -22.05 5.45
N ALA A 192 -2.85 -21.42 4.30
CA ALA A 192 -2.98 -22.09 3.00
C ALA A 192 -1.96 -23.23 2.78
N PHE A 193 -0.81 -23.20 3.48
CA PHE A 193 0.21 -24.26 3.42
C PHE A 193 0.07 -25.31 4.52
N LEU A 194 -0.51 -24.97 5.67
CA LEU A 194 -0.78 -25.92 6.75
C LEU A 194 -1.90 -26.90 6.41
N PHE A 195 -2.89 -26.47 5.61
CA PHE A 195 -3.94 -27.35 5.14
C PHE A 195 -3.46 -28.27 4.00
N PRO A 196 -3.92 -29.54 3.97
CA PRO A 196 -3.56 -30.47 2.91
C PRO A 196 -3.95 -29.90 1.54
N ARG A 197 -3.14 -30.22 0.53
CA ARG A 197 -3.31 -29.73 -0.83
C ARG A 197 -4.71 -30.10 -1.32
N SER A 198 -5.52 -29.10 -1.68
CA SER A 198 -6.85 -29.35 -2.24
C SER A 198 -6.70 -29.96 -3.63
N GLU A 199 -7.48 -30.99 -3.93
CA GLU A 199 -7.59 -31.57 -5.29
C GLU A 199 -8.10 -30.54 -6.32
N GLN A 200 -8.71 -29.45 -5.85
CA GLN A 200 -9.24 -28.36 -6.67
C GLN A 200 -8.29 -27.16 -6.79
N GLU A 201 -6.99 -27.32 -6.48
CA GLU A 201 -6.01 -26.23 -6.61
C GLU A 201 -5.99 -25.66 -8.03
N GLU A 202 -6.23 -24.35 -8.15
CA GLU A 202 -6.24 -23.66 -9.43
C GLU A 202 -4.94 -22.87 -9.65
N SER A 203 -4.43 -22.89 -10.88
CA SER A 203 -3.41 -21.94 -11.31
C SER A 203 -4.09 -20.75 -12.02
N PHE A 204 -3.57 -19.54 -11.80
CA PHE A 204 -4.10 -18.32 -12.44
C PHE A 204 -2.95 -17.41 -12.87
N GLY A 205 -3.10 -16.68 -13.98
CA GLY A 205 -2.00 -15.85 -14.49
C GLY A 205 -0.75 -16.67 -14.86
N LYS A 206 0.39 -15.99 -15.03
CA LYS A 206 1.64 -16.63 -15.46
C LYS A 206 2.57 -16.99 -14.30
N GLY A 207 3.35 -18.07 -14.46
CA GLY A 207 4.42 -18.48 -13.54
C GLY A 207 3.95 -19.34 -12.35
N SER A 208 4.93 -19.89 -11.63
CA SER A 208 4.68 -20.84 -10.54
C SER A 208 3.97 -20.19 -9.36
N MET A 209 3.14 -20.98 -8.68
CA MET A 209 2.41 -20.54 -7.49
C MET A 209 3.35 -20.20 -6.33
N THR A 210 4.45 -20.95 -6.20
CA THR A 210 5.53 -20.68 -5.23
C THR A 210 6.13 -19.30 -5.43
N SER A 211 6.39 -18.87 -6.67
CA SER A 211 6.92 -17.53 -6.94
C SER A 211 5.96 -16.44 -6.42
N LYS A 212 4.65 -16.62 -6.62
CA LYS A 212 3.62 -15.66 -6.17
C LYS A 212 3.58 -15.57 -4.65
N VAL A 213 3.68 -16.72 -3.98
CA VAL A 213 3.76 -16.79 -2.52
C VAL A 213 4.99 -16.05 -2.02
N ILE A 214 6.17 -16.31 -2.60
CA ILE A 214 7.42 -15.63 -2.21
C ILE A 214 7.29 -14.11 -2.36
N ILE A 215 6.74 -13.63 -3.49
CA ILE A 215 6.51 -12.20 -3.72
C ILE A 215 5.63 -11.59 -2.63
N VAL A 216 4.52 -12.22 -2.27
CA VAL A 216 3.58 -11.69 -1.27
C VAL A 216 4.14 -11.79 0.15
N VAL A 217 4.89 -12.85 0.47
CA VAL A 217 5.53 -12.99 1.79
C VAL A 217 6.61 -11.93 1.96
N LEU A 218 7.47 -11.72 0.96
CA LEU A 218 8.51 -10.69 1.00
C LEU A 218 7.90 -9.28 1.09
N SER A 219 6.90 -8.96 0.27
CA SER A 219 6.25 -7.65 0.31
C SER A 219 5.51 -7.41 1.63
N SER A 220 4.91 -8.46 2.22
CA SER A 220 4.23 -8.38 3.51
C SER A 220 5.22 -8.25 4.67
N ALA A 221 6.35 -8.95 4.63
CA ALA A 221 7.40 -8.82 5.65
C ALA A 221 7.95 -7.39 5.69
N LEU A 222 8.17 -6.76 4.53
CA LEU A 222 8.55 -5.36 4.45
C LEU A 222 7.45 -4.44 5.00
N CYS A 223 6.17 -4.72 4.75
CA CYS A 223 5.06 -3.95 5.33
C CYS A 223 4.99 -4.07 6.85
N ILE A 224 5.20 -5.27 7.40
CA ILE A 224 5.23 -5.50 8.85
C ILE A 224 6.42 -4.75 9.47
N LEU A 225 7.58 -4.72 8.79
CA LEU A 225 8.72 -3.93 9.25
C LEU A 225 8.38 -2.42 9.31
N ILE A 226 7.73 -1.88 8.28
CA ILE A 226 7.28 -0.47 8.25
C ILE A 226 6.27 -0.21 9.37
N ALA A 227 5.22 -1.02 9.46
CA ALA A 227 4.16 -0.87 10.45
C ALA A 227 4.68 -1.05 11.88
N GLY A 228 5.57 -2.02 12.09
CA GLY A 228 6.19 -2.32 13.38
C GLY A 228 7.11 -1.21 13.85
N PHE A 229 7.93 -0.66 12.96
CA PHE A 229 8.74 0.51 13.26
C PHE A 229 7.87 1.72 13.63
N LYS A 230 6.81 2.00 12.85
CA LYS A 230 5.86 3.10 13.16
C LYS A 230 5.16 2.90 14.50
N ALA A 231 4.67 1.69 14.76
CA ALA A 231 4.02 1.36 16.02
C ALA A 231 4.99 1.52 17.19
N GLY A 232 6.19 0.95 17.10
CA GLY A 232 7.23 1.07 18.14
C GLY A 232 7.63 2.51 18.42
N ALA A 233 7.86 3.32 17.38
CA ALA A 233 8.16 4.73 17.53
C ALA A 233 7.01 5.51 18.20
N ASN A 234 5.75 5.23 17.86
CA ASN A 234 4.61 5.90 18.46
C ASN A 234 4.31 5.42 19.89
N TRP A 235 4.52 4.15 20.22
CA TRP A 235 4.35 3.63 21.58
C TRP A 235 5.47 4.09 22.52
N SER A 236 6.61 4.50 21.98
CA SER A 236 7.69 5.06 22.78
C SER A 236 7.27 6.35 23.51
N THR A 237 7.89 6.61 24.66
CA THR A 237 7.65 7.81 25.46
C THR A 237 7.90 9.07 24.61
N PRO A 238 6.93 9.97 24.46
CA PRO A 238 7.11 11.20 23.70
C PRO A 238 8.29 12.01 24.24
N ARG A 239 9.25 12.32 23.37
CA ARG A 239 10.39 13.17 23.71
C ARG A 239 10.21 14.58 23.16
N PRO A 240 10.75 15.61 23.83
CA PRO A 240 10.69 16.98 23.32
C PRO A 240 11.50 17.13 22.03
N VAL A 241 11.13 18.09 21.18
CA VAL A 241 11.84 18.39 19.92
C VAL A 241 13.34 18.71 20.13
N THR A 242 13.71 19.20 21.31
CA THR A 242 15.09 19.52 21.69
C THR A 242 15.95 18.30 22.06
N ASN A 243 15.32 17.15 22.37
CA ASN A 243 16.02 15.91 22.70
C ASN A 243 15.35 14.69 22.00
N PRO A 244 15.40 14.63 20.66
CA PRO A 244 14.77 13.55 19.89
C PRO A 244 15.45 12.20 20.16
N ALA A 245 14.70 11.10 20.05
CA ALA A 245 15.30 9.77 20.11
C ALA A 245 16.01 9.40 18.78
N TRP A 246 16.80 8.33 18.80
CA TRP A 246 17.50 7.86 17.59
C TRP A 246 16.53 7.52 16.44
N PHE A 247 15.35 6.98 16.77
CA PHE A 247 14.33 6.62 15.79
C PHE A 247 13.59 7.83 15.20
N ASP A 248 13.65 9.00 15.85
CA ASP A 248 13.08 10.26 15.33
C ASP A 248 14.00 10.91 14.29
N SER A 249 15.19 10.37 14.07
CA SER A 249 16.17 10.91 13.13
C SER A 249 15.65 10.95 11.69
N LYS A 250 16.17 11.90 10.91
CA LYS A 250 15.89 12.04 9.47
C LYS A 250 16.25 10.76 8.70
N ALA A 251 17.35 10.11 9.06
CA ALA A 251 17.79 8.87 8.44
C ALA A 251 16.74 7.76 8.62
N CYS A 252 16.27 7.53 9.85
CA CYS A 252 15.22 6.55 10.13
C CYS A 252 13.93 6.89 9.37
N PHE A 253 13.54 8.16 9.33
CA PHE A 253 12.37 8.59 8.56
C PHE A 253 12.46 8.20 7.09
N TYR A 254 13.56 8.50 6.41
CA TYR A 254 13.72 8.17 4.99
C TYR A 254 13.84 6.67 4.71
N VAL A 255 14.58 5.95 5.55
CA VAL A 255 14.76 4.49 5.38
C VAL A 255 13.43 3.75 5.57
N PHE A 256 12.76 3.96 6.69
CA PHE A 256 11.57 3.18 7.03
C PHE A 256 10.32 3.64 6.28
N ASN A 257 10.22 4.90 5.83
CA ASN A 257 9.04 5.36 5.09
C ASN A 257 9.20 5.34 3.57
N PHE A 258 10.41 5.44 3.02
CA PHE A 258 10.58 5.57 1.56
C PHE A 258 11.45 4.47 0.97
N VAL A 259 12.59 4.13 1.59
CA VAL A 259 13.45 3.06 1.05
C VAL A 259 12.73 1.71 1.07
N LEU A 260 12.15 1.31 2.20
CA LEU A 260 11.41 0.04 2.29
C LEU A 260 10.22 0.00 1.33
N GLU A 261 9.57 1.13 1.11
CA GLU A 261 8.46 1.24 0.18
C GLU A 261 8.90 1.13 -1.28
N ILE A 262 10.04 1.72 -1.63
CA ILE A 262 10.65 1.56 -2.96
C ILE A 262 11.07 0.11 -3.18
N LEU A 263 11.57 -0.59 -2.15
CA LEU A 263 11.85 -2.02 -2.25
C LEU A 263 10.57 -2.82 -2.52
N ILE A 264 9.46 -2.52 -1.83
CA ILE A 264 8.16 -3.15 -2.10
C ILE A 264 7.71 -2.84 -3.54
N LEU A 265 7.79 -1.59 -3.96
CA LEU A 265 7.39 -1.15 -5.29
C LEU A 265 8.23 -1.82 -6.38
N SER A 266 9.54 -1.91 -6.18
CA SER A 266 10.47 -2.62 -7.04
C SER A 266 10.11 -4.10 -7.14
N LEU A 267 9.92 -4.76 -5.99
CA LEU A 267 9.52 -6.17 -5.92
C LEU A 267 8.22 -6.41 -6.69
N LEU A 268 7.19 -5.58 -6.47
CA LEU A 268 5.89 -5.74 -7.10
C LEU A 268 5.92 -5.41 -8.60
N THR A 269 6.55 -4.31 -9.01
CA THR A 269 6.59 -3.90 -10.42
C THR A 269 7.50 -4.82 -11.25
N PHE A 270 8.72 -5.12 -10.80
CA PHE A 270 9.66 -5.96 -11.57
C PHE A 270 9.30 -7.44 -11.58
N SER A 271 8.59 -7.93 -10.55
CA SER A 271 8.06 -9.30 -10.57
C SER A 271 6.94 -9.49 -11.61
N ARG A 272 6.55 -8.43 -12.36
CA ARG A 272 5.48 -8.46 -13.35
C ARG A 272 4.19 -9.01 -12.75
N ILE A 273 3.77 -8.45 -11.61
CA ILE A 273 2.53 -8.86 -10.94
C ILE A 273 1.32 -8.73 -11.86
N ASP A 274 1.39 -7.82 -12.83
CA ASP A 274 0.40 -7.62 -13.89
C ASP A 274 0.11 -8.92 -14.66
N LYS A 275 1.14 -9.72 -14.94
CA LYS A 275 1.02 -11.01 -15.63
C LYS A 275 0.82 -12.16 -14.64
N ARG A 276 1.53 -12.14 -13.50
CA ARG A 276 1.53 -13.25 -12.55
C ARG A 276 0.22 -13.39 -11.78
N PHE A 277 -0.45 -12.28 -11.48
CA PHE A 277 -1.67 -12.26 -10.69
C PHE A 277 -2.92 -11.92 -11.50
N HIS A 278 -2.85 -11.98 -12.83
CA HIS A 278 -3.99 -11.75 -13.69
C HIS A 278 -5.08 -12.81 -13.46
N ILE A 279 -6.31 -12.35 -13.24
CA ILE A 279 -7.50 -13.20 -13.09
C ILE A 279 -8.46 -12.84 -14.23
N PRO A 280 -8.99 -13.84 -14.98
CA PRO A 280 -10.00 -13.59 -16.01
C PRO A 280 -11.21 -12.82 -15.49
N ASN A 281 -11.69 -11.83 -16.25
CA ASN A 281 -12.82 -10.99 -15.86
C ASN A 281 -14.07 -11.84 -15.54
N GLY A 282 -14.78 -11.47 -14.48
CA GLY A 282 -16.04 -12.12 -14.07
C GLY A 282 -15.89 -13.48 -13.35
N SER A 283 -14.68 -13.85 -12.93
CA SER A 283 -14.46 -15.05 -12.09
C SER A 283 -15.12 -14.87 -10.72
N THR A 284 -16.22 -15.57 -10.47
CA THR A 284 -17.06 -15.40 -9.26
C THR A 284 -17.29 -16.69 -8.48
N ARG A 285 -16.85 -17.83 -9.01
CA ARG A 285 -17.01 -19.16 -8.41
C ARG A 285 -15.71 -19.98 -8.48
N PRO A 286 -15.53 -20.99 -7.62
CA PRO A 286 -14.47 -21.99 -7.78
C PRO A 286 -14.46 -22.57 -9.20
N GLY A 287 -13.28 -22.77 -9.79
CA GLY A 287 -13.14 -23.33 -11.14
C GLY A 287 -13.16 -22.28 -12.27
N ASP A 288 -13.55 -21.03 -11.99
CA ASP A 288 -13.57 -19.98 -13.00
C ASP A 288 -12.16 -19.55 -13.43
N TYR A 289 -11.14 -19.66 -12.56
CA TYR A 289 -9.78 -19.23 -12.89
C TYR A 289 -9.19 -20.08 -14.03
N THR A 290 -9.37 -21.39 -13.93
CA THR A 290 -8.88 -22.35 -14.91
C THR A 290 -9.75 -22.35 -16.17
N ARG A 291 -11.08 -22.47 -16.01
CA ARG A 291 -12.01 -22.60 -17.14
C ARG A 291 -12.01 -21.37 -18.06
N ARG A 292 -12.05 -20.17 -17.47
CA ARG A 292 -12.03 -18.92 -18.26
C ARG A 292 -10.63 -18.61 -18.79
N GLY A 293 -9.57 -19.05 -18.10
CA GLY A 293 -8.20 -18.99 -18.62
C GLY A 293 -8.06 -19.76 -19.93
N LEU A 294 -8.56 -21.01 -19.97
CA LEU A 294 -8.57 -21.84 -21.18
C LEU A 294 -9.42 -21.24 -22.31
N GLN A 295 -10.58 -20.66 -22.00
CA GLN A 295 -11.43 -20.01 -23.02
C GLN A 295 -10.75 -18.78 -23.66
N LEU A 296 -10.04 -17.99 -22.86
CA LEU A 296 -9.28 -16.83 -23.37
C LEU A 296 -8.09 -17.26 -24.24
N ASP A 297 -7.39 -18.33 -23.86
CA ASP A 297 -6.25 -18.83 -24.64
C ASP A 297 -6.73 -19.40 -25.99
N LYS A 298 -7.81 -20.19 -26.00
CA LYS A 298 -8.46 -20.68 -27.22
C LYS A 298 -8.95 -19.54 -28.13
N GLY A 299 -9.58 -18.51 -27.56
CA GLY A 299 -10.01 -17.34 -28.33
C GLY A 299 -8.84 -16.57 -28.95
N ALA A 300 -7.75 -16.40 -28.19
CA ALA A 300 -6.53 -15.73 -28.66
C ALA A 300 -5.69 -16.57 -29.65
N GLU A 301 -5.92 -17.87 -29.72
CA GLU A 301 -5.33 -18.79 -30.70
C GLU A 301 -6.15 -18.78 -32.01
N MET A 302 -7.49 -18.76 -31.91
CA MET A 302 -8.39 -18.55 -33.06
C MET A 302 -8.15 -17.19 -33.74
N ASP A 303 -7.96 -16.11 -32.98
CA ASP A 303 -7.65 -14.77 -33.52
C ASP A 303 -6.22 -14.66 -34.10
N ARG A 304 -5.31 -15.55 -33.69
CA ARG A 304 -3.92 -15.60 -34.17
C ARG A 304 -3.71 -16.52 -35.36
N ALA A 305 -4.70 -17.32 -35.75
CA ALA A 305 -4.66 -18.09 -36.98
C ALA A 305 -5.03 -17.15 -38.15
N PRO A 306 -4.07 -16.66 -38.97
CA PRO A 306 -4.40 -15.85 -40.13
C PRO A 306 -4.67 -16.78 -41.30
N ALA A 307 -5.82 -16.63 -41.96
CA ALA A 307 -6.01 -16.57 -43.42
C ALA A 307 -5.02 -17.34 -44.35
N SER A 308 -4.55 -18.54 -43.99
CA SER A 308 -3.56 -19.31 -44.76
C SER A 308 -4.15 -20.50 -45.49
N VAL A 309 -5.49 -20.60 -45.56
CA VAL A 309 -6.18 -21.73 -46.21
C VAL A 309 -6.86 -21.32 -47.53
N GLU A 310 -6.95 -20.03 -47.87
CA GLU A 310 -7.75 -19.56 -49.03
C GLU A 310 -6.93 -19.11 -50.26
N MET A 311 -5.72 -19.66 -50.45
CA MET A 311 -4.97 -19.50 -51.72
C MET A 311 -4.28 -20.80 -52.17
N LYS A 312 -5.02 -21.90 -52.17
CA LYS A 312 -4.66 -23.12 -52.91
C LYS A 312 -5.93 -23.78 -53.41
N ASN A 313 -6.53 -23.23 -54.47
CA ASN A 313 -7.41 -23.92 -55.41
C ASN A 313 -7.79 -22.95 -56.54
N SER A 314 -6.85 -22.71 -57.45
CA SER A 314 -7.11 -22.23 -58.82
C SER A 314 -5.82 -22.39 -59.61
N THR A 315 -5.63 -23.58 -60.18
CA THR A 315 -4.77 -23.81 -61.34
C THR A 315 -5.37 -24.94 -62.14
#